data_AF-A0AA50VMM4-F1
#
_entry.id   AF-A0AA50VMM4-F1
#
_cell.length_a   1.000
_cell.length_b   1.000
_cell.length_c   1.000
_cell.angle_alpha   90.00
_cell.angle_beta   90.00
_cell.angle_gamma   90.00
#
_symmetry.space_group_name_H-M   'P 1'
#
loop_
_entity.id
_entity.type
_entity.pdbx_description
1 polymer ?
#
loop_
_entity_poly.entity_id
_entity_poly.type
_entity_poly.pdbx_seq_one_letter_code
_entity_poly.pdbx_strand_id
1 'polypeptide(L)' 'KDNPQLKEELFKGIKSDHMAPYYKEVCTDLGWPFDQKLYDEMAKENQDKLSKFEEDDSETPVWQ' A
#
# COMPACT_ATOMS: atom_id res chain seq x y z
N LYS A 1 12.23 -19.25 -0.26
CA LYS A 1 10.83 -18.89 -0.57
C LYS A 1 9.85 -19.44 0.47
N ASP A 2 10.26 -20.42 1.28
CA ASP A 2 9.38 -21.13 2.22
C ASP A 2 9.63 -20.82 3.71
N ASN A 3 9.98 -19.56 4.05
CA ASN A 3 9.96 -19.14 5.45
C ASN A 3 8.60 -18.48 5.74
N PRO A 4 7.69 -19.15 6.48
CA PRO A 4 6.35 -18.61 6.76
C PRO A 4 6.41 -17.31 7.57
N GLN A 5 7.40 -17.18 8.46
CA GLN A 5 7.59 -16.01 9.31
C GLN A 5 7.97 -14.79 8.48
N LEU A 6 8.83 -14.97 7.48
CA LEU A 6 9.23 -13.90 6.57
C LEU A 6 8.04 -13.40 5.74
N LYS A 7 7.15 -14.32 5.32
CA LYS A 7 5.92 -13.97 4.59
C LYS A 7 4.97 -13.17 5.47
N GLU A 8 4.75 -13.60 6.71
CA GLU A 8 3.90 -12.88 7.65
C GLU A 8 4.45 -11.50 7.98
N GLU A 9 5.75 -11.39 8.27
CA GLU A 9 6.39 -10.12 8.60
C GLU A 9 6.32 -9.12 7.43
N LEU A 10 6.60 -9.59 6.21
CA LEU A 10 6.48 -8.78 5.00
C LEU A 10 5.04 -8.33 4.76
N PHE A 11 4.07 -9.24 4.86
CA PHE A 11 2.65 -8.90 4.69
C PHE A 11 2.14 -7.97 5.79
N LYS A 12 2.65 -8.09 7.02
CA LYS A 12 2.31 -7.20 8.12
C LYS A 12 2.74 -5.77 7.82
N GLY A 13 3.97 -5.56 7.34
CA GLY A 13 4.46 -4.24 6.93
C GLY A 13 3.63 -3.66 5.78
N ILE A 14 3.43 -4.45 4.73
CA ILE A 14 2.64 -4.05 3.56
C ILE A 14 1.22 -3.59 3.95
N LYS A 15 0.56 -4.33 4.84
CA LYS A 15 -0.80 -4.01 5.32
C LYS A 15 -0.83 -2.79 6.23
N SER A 16 0.19 -2.61 7.08
CA SER A 16 0.28 -1.47 8.00
C SER A 16 0.34 -0.14 7.27
N ASP A 17 1.05 -0.09 6.15
CA ASP A 17 1.26 1.13 5.36
C ASP A 17 0.39 1.17 4.10
N HIS A 18 -0.56 0.24 3.97
CA HIS A 18 -1.51 0.13 2.85
C HIS A 18 -0.83 0.16 1.47
N MET A 19 0.36 -0.45 1.34
CA MET A 19 1.20 -0.40 0.15
C MET A 19 0.70 -1.30 -0.99
N ALA A 20 -0.50 -1.04 -1.50
CA ALA A 20 -1.18 -1.89 -2.50
C ALA A 20 -0.34 -2.18 -3.75
N PRO A 21 0.35 -1.21 -4.40
CA PRO A 21 1.18 -1.52 -5.56
C PRO A 21 2.31 -2.49 -5.23
N TYR A 22 2.95 -2.33 -4.07
CA TYR A 22 4.05 -3.19 -3.64
C TYR A 22 3.58 -4.61 -3.30
N TYR A 23 2.39 -4.77 -2.71
CA TYR A 23 1.76 -6.06 -2.49
C TYR A 23 1.63 -6.88 -3.78
N LYS A 24 1.19 -6.24 -4.86
CA LYS A 24 1.00 -6.88 -6.16
C LYS A 24 2.32 -7.36 -6.77
N GLU A 25 3.35 -6.52 -6.73
CA GLU A 25 4.69 -6.88 -7.21
C GLU A 25 5.27 -8.06 -6.42
N VAL A 26 5.20 -8.00 -5.08
CA VAL A 26 5.69 -9.08 -4.20
C VAL A 26 4.98 -10.41 -4.46
N CYS A 27 3.66 -10.39 -4.63
CA CYS A 27 2.90 -11.60 -4.98
C CYS A 27 3.29 -12.16 -6.35
N THR A 28 3.58 -11.28 -7.31
CA THR A 28 4.01 -11.67 -8.67
C THR A 28 5.41 -12.28 -8.65
N ASP A 29 6.38 -11.61 -8.02
CA ASP A 29 7.80 -12.02 -7.97
C ASP A 29 8.01 -13.31 -7.17
N LEU A 30 7.27 -13.47 -6.08
CA LEU A 30 7.38 -14.63 -5.20
C LEU A 30 6.42 -15.76 -5.57
N GLY A 31 5.52 -15.53 -6.54
CA GLY A 31 4.50 -16.48 -6.95
C GLY A 31 3.49 -16.79 -5.85
N TRP A 32 3.23 -15.82 -4.96
CA TRP A 32 2.27 -15.99 -3.87
C TRP A 32 0.84 -15.73 -4.33
N PRO A 33 -0.15 -16.36 -3.69
CA PRO A 33 -1.55 -16.08 -3.98
C PRO A 33 -1.86 -14.59 -3.82
N PHE A 34 -2.35 -14.00 -4.90
CA PHE A 34 -2.78 -12.61 -4.91
C PHE A 34 -4.24 -12.52 -4.48
N ASP A 35 -4.50 -11.73 -3.44
CA ASP A 35 -5.83 -11.43 -2.94
C ASP A 35 -6.27 -10.05 -3.45
N GLN A 36 -7.14 -10.05 -4.47
CA GLN A 36 -7.69 -8.82 -5.06
C GLN A 36 -8.45 -7.99 -4.03
N LYS A 37 -9.17 -8.62 -3.10
CA LYS A 37 -9.97 -7.90 -2.10
C LYS A 37 -9.06 -7.11 -1.16
N LEU A 38 -7.98 -7.75 -0.69
CA LEU A 38 -6.97 -7.10 0.15
C LEU A 38 -6.29 -5.94 -0.60
N TYR A 39 -5.98 -6.14 -1.89
CA TYR A 39 -5.41 -5.08 -2.72
C TYR A 39 -6.35 -3.86 -2.82
N ASP A 40 -7.64 -4.09 -3.10
CA ASP A 40 -8.62 -3.01 -3.25
C ASP A 40 -8.81 -2.24 -1.94
N GLU A 41 -8.84 -2.93 -0.80
CA GLU A 41 -8.91 -2.31 0.53
C GLU A 41 -7.69 -1.40 0.79
N MET A 42 -6.47 -1.88 0.52
CA MET A 42 -5.25 -1.08 0.69
C MET A 42 -5.18 0.08 -0.33
N ALA A 43 -5.58 -0.15 -1.58
CA ALA A 43 -5.54 0.86 -2.63
C ALA A 43 -6.49 2.03 -2.31
N LYS A 44 -7.68 1.72 -1.79
CA LYS A 44 -8.66 2.71 -1.36
C LYS A 44 -8.12 3.56 -0.21
N GLU A 45 -7.57 2.95 0.82
CA GLU A 45 -7.00 3.70 1.94
C GLU A 45 -5.84 4.61 1.52
N ASN A 46 -5.00 4.17 0.59
CA ASN A 46 -3.95 5.01 0.03
C ASN A 46 -4.50 6.21 -0.75
N GLN A 47 -5.53 6.01 -1.56
CA GLN A 47 -6.18 7.11 -2.27
C GLN A 47 -6.84 8.11 -1.31
N ASP A 48 -7.49 7.62 -0.25
CA ASP A 48 -8.11 8.46 0.77
C ASP A 48 -7.05 9.29 1.53
N LYS A 49 -5.87 8.73 1.79
CA LYS A 49 -4.74 9.45 2.41
C LYS A 49 -4.13 10.49 1.47
N LEU A 50 -3.94 10.15 0.19
CA LEU A 50 -3.43 11.09 -0.82
C LEU A 50 -4.37 12.28 -1.01
N SER A 51 -5.68 12.04 -1.07
CA SER A 51 -6.68 13.11 -1.23
C SER A 51 -6.61 14.12 -0.07
N LYS A 52 -6.35 13.66 1.16
CA LYS A 52 -6.16 14.54 2.32
C LYS A 52 -4.91 15.40 2.21
N PHE A 53 -3.82 14.87 1.66
CA PHE A 53 -2.60 15.65 1.45
C PHE A 53 -2.76 16.67 0.32
N GLU A 54 -3.51 16.34 -0.74
CA GLU A 54 -3.83 17.29 -1.81
C GLU A 54 -4.69 18.45 -1.32
N GLU A 55 -5.62 18.21 -0.39
CA GLU A 55 -6.38 19.28 0.28
C GLU A 55 -5.46 20.18 1.13
N ASP A 56 -4.53 19.60 1.90
CA ASP A 56 -3.61 20.32 2.80
C ASP A 56 -2.55 21.13 2.03
N ASP A 57 -2.00 20.58 0.93
CA ASP A 57 -1.01 21.27 0.08
C ASP A 57 -1.60 22.48 -0.66
N SER A 58 -2.92 22.48 -0.90
CA SER A 58 -3.63 23.60 -1.54
C SER A 58 -3.74 24.85 -0.66
N GLU A 59 -3.48 24.74 0.64
CA GLU A 59 -3.50 25.86 1.59
C GLU A 59 -2.14 26.57 1.73
N THR A 60 -1.07 26.09 1.09
CA THR A 60 0.21 26.80 1.10
C THR A 60 0.23 27.93 0.06
N PRO A 61 0.31 29.22 0.47
CA PRO A 61 0.42 30.31 -0.47
C PRO A 61 1.77 30.18 -1.19
N VAL A 62 1.74 30.06 -2.51
CA VAL A 62 2.92 30.28 -3.34
C VAL A 62 3.34 31.73 -3.08
N TRP A 63 4.37 31.94 -2.25
CA TRP A 63 4.91 33.26 -1.99
C TRP A 63 5.34 33.87 -3.34
N GLN A 64 4.66 34.96 -3.72
CA GLN A 64 4.95 35.77 -4.91
C GLN A 64 6.31 36.45 -4.81
#